data_AF-A0A521TDN6-F1
#
_entry.id   AF-A0A521TDN6-F1
#
_cell.length_a   1.000
_cell.length_b   1.000
_cell.length_c   1.000
_cell.angle_alpha   90.00
_cell.angle_beta   90.00
_cell.angle_gamma   90.00
#
_symmetry.space_group_name_H-M   'P 1'
#
loop_
_entity.id
_entity.type
_entity.pdbx_description
1 polymer ?
#
loop_
_entity_poly.entity_id
_entity_poly.type
_entity_poly.pdbx_seq_one_letter_code
_entity_poly.pdbx_strand_id
1 'polypeptide(L)'
;MSQNNTISWSKDYFLGWLDFQAESNPAVFEDVHSTIKYRYTWTVNSDSIGNQIRFFIENIDLTTEFYPLLSWVRQPQATPQLLKHEQGHFDFAELLKSEITEQIQNVFNGKKFPTRGQNPEQQKQFAREDSGLLIANEIKKWEKYLFEKQEEYDKQTNYGQIVEKQQEYDIMFKKLRNNALI
;
A
#
# COMPACT_ATOMS: atom_id res chain seq x y z
N MET A 1 7.96 21.26 5.23
CA MET A 1 7.09 20.15 5.64
C MET A 1 6.07 19.98 4.52
N SER A 2 6.23 18.98 3.65
CA SER A 2 5.19 18.68 2.67
C SER A 2 4.00 18.13 3.43
N GLN A 3 2.84 18.78 3.33
CA GLN A 3 1.59 18.12 3.69
C GLN A 3 1.49 16.92 2.76
N ASN A 4 1.69 15.71 3.28
CA ASN A 4 1.39 14.50 2.53
C ASN A 4 -0.12 14.50 2.34
N ASN A 5 -0.56 14.97 1.17
CA ASN A 5 -1.97 15.01 0.77
C ASN A 5 -2.37 13.60 0.32
N THR A 6 -2.18 12.61 1.20
CA THR A 6 -2.57 11.22 1.00
C THR A 6 -3.83 10.93 1.81
N ILE A 7 -4.64 10.00 1.33
CA ILE A 7 -5.85 9.56 1.99
C ILE A 7 -5.60 8.14 2.48
N SER A 8 -5.50 7.97 3.80
CA SER A 8 -5.44 6.62 4.39
C SER A 8 -6.80 5.94 4.32
N TRP A 9 -6.80 4.64 4.05
CA TRP A 9 -8.04 3.87 4.05
C TRP A 9 -8.68 3.90 5.43
N SER A 10 -10.00 4.08 5.45
CA SER A 10 -10.82 3.86 6.64
C SER A 10 -12.19 3.35 6.22
N LYS A 11 -12.85 2.64 7.13
CA LYS A 11 -14.18 2.08 6.87
C LYS A 11 -15.24 3.14 6.53
N ASP A 12 -15.06 4.35 7.06
CA ASP A 12 -16.05 5.44 6.98
C ASP A 12 -15.79 6.38 5.79
N TYR A 13 -14.60 6.30 5.19
CA TYR A 13 -14.25 7.13 4.05
C TYR A 13 -14.40 6.38 2.73
N PHE A 14 -15.03 7.05 1.76
CA PHE A 14 -15.21 6.59 0.39
C PHE A 14 -14.69 7.67 -0.56
N LEU A 15 -13.97 7.25 -1.59
CA LEU A 15 -13.44 8.12 -2.62
C LEU A 15 -14.58 8.84 -3.35
N GLY A 16 -14.38 10.12 -3.59
CA GLY A 16 -15.15 10.95 -4.49
C GLY A 16 -14.29 11.49 -5.62
N TRP A 17 -14.92 12.02 -6.68
CA TRP A 17 -14.17 12.58 -7.80
C TRP A 17 -13.29 13.78 -7.44
N LEU A 18 -13.56 14.46 -6.32
CA LEU A 18 -12.70 15.54 -5.80
C LEU A 18 -11.35 15.03 -5.26
N ASP A 19 -11.23 13.73 -5.02
CA ASP A 19 -9.98 13.11 -4.58
C ASP A 19 -9.05 12.82 -5.77
N PHE A 20 -9.53 12.90 -7.01
CA PHE A 20 -8.73 12.71 -8.23
C PHE A 20 -8.23 14.07 -8.72
N GLN A 21 -7.09 14.51 -8.17
CA GLN A 21 -6.62 15.90 -8.27
C GLN A 21 -5.54 16.10 -9.33
N ALA A 22 -4.98 15.04 -9.90
CA ALA A 22 -4.00 15.16 -10.96
C ALA A 22 -4.67 15.48 -12.32
N GLU A 23 -3.92 16.09 -13.21
CA GLU A 23 -4.37 16.31 -14.58
C GLU A 23 -4.27 15.01 -15.39
N SER A 24 -5.35 14.68 -16.10
CA SER A 24 -5.34 13.52 -17.01
C SER A 24 -4.39 13.76 -18.17
N ASN A 25 -3.50 12.80 -18.45
CA ASN A 25 -2.67 12.86 -19.65
C ASN A 25 -3.53 12.54 -20.89
N PRO A 26 -3.72 13.49 -21.84
CA PRO A 26 -4.56 13.25 -23.01
C PRO A 26 -4.04 12.13 -23.91
N ALA A 27 -2.74 11.80 -23.83
CA ALA A 27 -2.08 10.79 -24.66
C ALA A 27 -2.29 9.33 -24.20
N VAL A 28 -2.84 9.09 -23.01
CA VAL A 28 -3.15 7.73 -22.54
C VAL A 28 -4.58 7.32 -22.91
N PHE A 29 -4.86 6.03 -23.03
CA PHE A 29 -6.21 5.54 -23.34
C PHE A 29 -7.09 5.36 -22.10
N GLU A 30 -6.50 5.39 -20.91
CA GLU A 30 -7.20 5.26 -19.64
C GLU A 30 -8.20 6.42 -19.43
N ASP A 31 -9.40 6.08 -18.94
CA ASP A 31 -10.42 7.06 -18.55
C ASP A 31 -10.20 7.56 -17.12
N VAL A 32 -9.51 6.78 -16.30
CA VAL A 32 -9.20 7.06 -14.89
C VAL A 32 -7.90 6.35 -14.51
N HIS A 33 -7.20 6.91 -13.54
CA HIS A 33 -5.99 6.33 -12.97
C HIS A 33 -5.98 6.55 -11.46
N SER A 34 -5.86 5.46 -10.70
CA SER A 34 -5.77 5.47 -9.24
C SER A 34 -4.38 5.08 -8.78
N THR A 35 -3.69 5.97 -8.07
CA THR A 35 -2.43 5.64 -7.40
C THR A 35 -2.69 5.25 -5.95
N ILE A 36 -2.49 3.97 -5.65
CA ILE A 36 -2.62 3.40 -4.30
C ILE A 36 -1.27 2.79 -3.89
N LYS A 37 -0.81 3.05 -2.66
CA LYS A 37 0.45 2.50 -2.13
C LYS A 37 0.31 2.11 -0.67
N TYR A 38 1.25 1.31 -0.18
CA TYR A 38 1.40 1.07 1.26
C TYR A 38 2.41 2.05 1.85
N ARG A 39 1.97 2.90 2.76
CA ARG A 39 2.88 3.52 3.71
C ARG A 39 3.24 2.48 4.75
N TYR A 40 4.52 2.42 5.13
CA TYR A 40 5.00 1.45 6.11
C TYR A 40 5.77 2.11 7.23
N THR A 41 5.67 1.52 8.42
CA THR A 41 6.47 1.87 9.60
C THR A 41 7.13 0.62 10.15
N TRP A 42 8.24 0.79 10.85
CA TRP A 42 8.96 -0.32 11.48
C TRP A 42 9.78 0.20 12.66
N THR A 43 10.14 -0.72 13.54
CA THR A 43 11.14 -0.51 14.59
C THR A 43 12.44 -1.17 14.19
N VAL A 44 13.56 -0.49 14.43
CA VAL A 44 14.90 -1.07 14.33
C VAL A 44 15.51 -1.12 15.72
N ASN A 45 15.88 -2.32 16.14
CA ASN A 45 16.54 -2.59 17.41
C ASN A 45 17.92 -3.20 17.15
N SER A 46 18.79 -3.21 18.17
CA SER A 46 20.10 -3.83 18.06
C SER A 46 20.52 -4.54 19.33
N ASP A 47 21.25 -5.64 19.14
CA ASP A 47 21.85 -6.45 20.21
C ASP A 47 23.34 -6.62 19.96
N SER A 48 24.10 -6.78 21.04
CA SER A 48 25.47 -7.29 20.97
C SER A 48 25.47 -8.82 20.97
N ILE A 49 26.10 -9.42 19.97
CA ILE A 49 26.37 -10.86 19.93
C ILE A 49 27.89 -11.02 19.84
N GLY A 50 28.51 -11.35 20.98
CA GLY A 50 29.96 -11.29 21.14
C GLY A 50 30.47 -9.86 20.98
N ASN A 51 31.50 -9.65 20.15
CA ASN A 51 32.06 -8.33 19.86
C ASN A 51 31.38 -7.61 18.67
N GLN A 52 30.29 -8.16 18.12
CA GLN A 52 29.60 -7.58 16.97
C GLN A 52 28.21 -7.09 17.38
N ILE A 53 27.89 -5.85 16.99
CA ILE A 53 26.53 -5.33 17.07
C ILE A 53 25.76 -5.81 15.83
N ARG A 54 24.55 -6.32 16.05
CA ARG A 54 23.63 -6.72 14.99
C ARG A 54 22.29 -6.04 15.20
N PHE A 55 21.65 -5.64 14.12
CA PHE A 55 20.32 -5.06 14.18
C PHE A 55 19.27 -6.06 13.72
N PHE A 56 18.03 -5.81 14.13
CA PHE A 56 16.86 -6.58 13.72
C PHE A 56 15.67 -5.64 13.53
N ILE A 57 14.70 -6.10 12.75
CA ILE A 57 13.54 -5.32 12.31
C ILE A 57 12.29 -5.95 12.91
N GLU A 58 11.46 -5.12 13.53
CA GLU A 58 10.22 -5.54 14.20
C GLU A 58 9.11 -4.52 13.97
N ASN A 59 7.90 -4.86 14.41
CA ASN A 59 6.73 -3.97 14.40
C ASN A 59 6.49 -3.34 13.02
N ILE A 60 6.61 -4.16 11.97
CA ILE A 60 6.33 -3.70 10.61
C ILE A 60 4.81 -3.56 10.49
N ASP A 61 4.36 -2.37 10.16
CA ASP A 61 2.94 -2.06 9.98
C ASP A 61 2.73 -1.32 8.67
N LEU A 62 1.64 -1.67 7.98
CA LEU A 62 1.25 -1.07 6.70
C LEU A 62 -0.02 -0.25 6.85
N THR A 63 -0.10 0.84 6.09
CA THR A 63 -1.30 1.64 5.90
C THR A 63 -1.57 1.77 4.41
N THR A 64 -2.75 1.36 3.97
CA THR A 64 -3.20 1.56 2.58
C THR A 64 -3.50 3.04 2.36
N GLU A 65 -2.88 3.64 1.36
CA GLU A 65 -3.01 5.07 1.06
C GLU A 65 -3.35 5.29 -0.42
N PHE A 66 -4.33 6.15 -0.66
CA PHE A 66 -4.64 6.72 -1.96
C PHE A 66 -3.90 8.05 -2.12
N TYR A 67 -3.41 8.34 -3.33
CA TYR A 67 -2.58 9.50 -3.64
C TYR A 67 -3.32 10.43 -4.61
N PRO A 68 -4.13 11.39 -4.10
CA PRO A 68 -4.90 12.34 -4.89
C PRO A 68 -4.13 13.06 -6.00
N LEU A 69 -2.94 13.56 -5.68
CA LEU A 69 -2.10 14.33 -6.62
C LEU A 69 -1.42 13.46 -7.69
N LEU A 70 -1.61 12.14 -7.64
CA LEU A 70 -1.14 11.18 -8.63
C LEU A 70 -2.30 10.43 -9.28
N SER A 71 -3.54 10.77 -8.93
CA SER A 71 -4.74 10.10 -9.40
C SER A 71 -5.61 11.08 -10.17
N TRP A 72 -6.17 10.66 -11.30
CA TRP A 72 -6.92 11.54 -12.20
C TRP A 72 -8.06 10.80 -12.86
N VAL A 73 -9.06 11.56 -13.32
CA VAL A 73 -10.17 11.07 -14.14
C VAL A 73 -10.40 12.02 -15.31
N ARG A 74 -10.70 11.48 -16.50
CA ARG A 74 -11.23 12.29 -17.60
C ARG A 74 -12.63 12.72 -17.21
N GLN A 75 -12.82 14.01 -16.95
CA GLN A 75 -14.10 14.55 -16.46
C GLN A 75 -15.35 14.07 -17.25
N PRO A 76 -15.32 13.93 -18.59
CA PRO A 76 -16.46 13.38 -19.34
C PRO A 76 -16.81 11.92 -19.00
N GLN A 77 -15.89 11.16 -18.41
CA GLN A 77 -15.99 9.74 -18.11
C GLN A 77 -16.25 9.47 -16.61
N ALA A 78 -16.36 10.51 -15.80
CA ALA A 78 -16.51 10.45 -14.35
C ALA A 78 -17.92 9.95 -13.93
N THR A 79 -18.20 8.67 -14.17
CA THR A 79 -19.49 8.04 -13.87
C THR A 79 -19.53 7.41 -12.47
N PRO A 80 -20.70 7.28 -11.82
CA PRO A 80 -20.80 6.59 -10.53
C PRO A 80 -20.33 5.13 -10.56
N GLN A 81 -20.52 4.43 -11.68
CA GLN A 81 -20.06 3.06 -11.86
C GLN A 81 -18.53 2.98 -11.89
N LEU A 82 -17.88 3.89 -12.61
CA LEU A 82 -16.41 3.98 -12.66
C LEU A 82 -15.86 4.32 -11.28
N LEU A 83 -16.43 5.31 -10.58
CA LEU A 83 -15.99 5.66 -9.22
C LEU A 83 -16.08 4.47 -8.26
N LYS A 84 -17.15 3.67 -8.38
CA LYS A 84 -17.32 2.45 -7.57
C LYS A 84 -16.24 1.41 -7.88
N HIS A 85 -15.85 1.27 -9.14
CA HIS A 85 -14.79 0.37 -9.55
C HIS A 85 -13.42 0.81 -8.97
N GLU A 86 -13.12 2.11 -9.05
CA GLU A 86 -11.92 2.71 -8.43
C GLU A 86 -11.90 2.58 -6.91
N GLN A 87 -13.04 2.77 -6.25
CA GLN A 87 -13.18 2.47 -4.83
C GLN A 87 -12.86 1.01 -4.53
N GLY A 88 -13.23 0.09 -5.43
CA GLY A 88 -12.88 -1.32 -5.35
C GLY A 88 -11.37 -1.56 -5.34
N HIS A 89 -10.57 -0.85 -6.15
CA HIS A 89 -9.11 -0.95 -6.10
C HIS A 89 -8.55 -0.57 -4.72
N PHE A 90 -9.09 0.48 -4.10
CA PHE A 90 -8.66 0.94 -2.79
C PHE A 90 -9.05 -0.03 -1.68
N ASP A 91 -10.27 -0.56 -1.73
CA ASP A 91 -10.74 -1.59 -0.79
C ASP A 91 -10.00 -2.91 -0.96
N PHE A 92 -9.61 -3.25 -2.19
CA PHE A 92 -8.88 -4.48 -2.49
C PHE A 92 -7.44 -4.44 -1.98
N ALA A 93 -6.77 -3.28 -2.09
CA ALA A 93 -5.49 -3.08 -1.45
C ALA A 93 -5.59 -3.26 0.08
N GLU A 94 -6.59 -2.66 0.73
CA GLU A 94 -6.80 -2.85 2.16
C GLU A 94 -7.08 -4.32 2.52
N LEU A 95 -7.87 -5.03 1.70
CA LEU A 95 -8.17 -6.45 1.91
C LEU A 95 -6.89 -7.31 1.95
N LEU A 96 -5.95 -7.05 1.05
CA LEU A 96 -4.69 -7.80 0.95
C LEU A 96 -3.65 -7.37 1.98
N LYS A 97 -3.79 -6.18 2.58
CA LYS A 97 -2.82 -5.58 3.50
C LYS A 97 -2.44 -6.51 4.66
N SER A 98 -3.40 -7.21 5.25
CA SER A 98 -3.13 -8.09 6.40
C SER A 98 -2.20 -9.25 6.02
N GLU A 99 -2.52 -9.94 4.92
CA GLU A 99 -1.69 -11.02 4.39
C GLU A 99 -0.30 -10.51 4.03
N ILE A 100 -0.22 -9.38 3.32
CA ILE A 100 1.05 -8.78 2.90
C ILE A 100 1.90 -8.41 4.12
N THR A 101 1.30 -7.78 5.14
CA THR A 101 2.01 -7.43 6.38
C THR A 101 2.61 -8.66 7.05
N GLU A 102 1.84 -9.74 7.17
CA GLU A 102 2.31 -11.00 7.76
C GLU A 102 3.48 -11.60 6.97
N GLN A 103 3.38 -11.62 5.63
CA GLN A 103 4.45 -12.15 4.78
C GLN A 103 5.75 -11.33 4.92
N ILE A 104 5.65 -10.01 4.97
CA ILE A 104 6.81 -9.14 5.19
C ILE A 104 7.42 -9.38 6.58
N GLN A 105 6.59 -9.45 7.63
CA GLN A 105 7.05 -9.76 8.98
C GLN A 105 7.80 -11.09 9.04
N ASN A 106 7.27 -12.13 8.39
CA ASN A 106 7.91 -13.45 8.31
C ASN A 106 9.28 -13.42 7.61
N VAL A 107 9.49 -12.50 6.65
CA VAL A 107 10.80 -12.32 6.03
C VAL A 107 11.85 -11.82 7.03
N PHE A 108 11.48 -11.04 8.05
CA PHE A 108 12.43 -10.46 9.01
C PHE A 108 12.46 -11.17 10.36
N ASN A 109 11.43 -11.95 10.68
CA ASN A 109 11.29 -12.61 11.98
C ASN A 109 12.53 -13.45 12.34
N GLY A 110 13.10 -13.19 13.52
CA GLY A 110 14.28 -13.87 14.04
C GLY A 110 15.59 -13.57 13.30
N LYS A 111 15.60 -12.73 12.26
CA LYS A 111 16.83 -12.39 11.52
C LYS A 111 17.59 -11.26 12.20
N LYS A 112 18.90 -11.43 12.30
CA LYS A 112 19.84 -10.42 12.80
C LYS A 112 20.86 -10.08 11.72
N PHE A 113 20.94 -8.81 11.37
CA PHE A 113 21.77 -8.27 10.30
C PHE A 113 23.01 -7.61 10.88
N PRO A 114 24.19 -7.73 10.23
CA PRO A 114 25.38 -7.02 10.67
C PRO A 114 25.17 -5.51 10.51
N THR A 115 25.69 -4.72 11.46
CA THR A 115 25.79 -3.27 11.28
C THR A 115 27.24 -2.85 11.05
N ARG A 116 27.42 -1.82 10.23
CA ARG A 116 28.69 -1.13 10.00
C ARG A 116 28.80 0.09 10.91
N GLY A 117 29.99 0.68 11.03
CA GLY A 117 30.21 1.90 11.81
C GLY A 117 31.27 1.72 12.90
N GLN A 118 32.00 2.80 13.18
CA GLN A 118 33.16 2.80 14.06
C GLN A 118 32.80 3.10 15.53
N ASN A 119 31.61 3.63 15.76
CA ASN A 119 31.09 3.96 17.09
C ASN A 119 29.57 3.68 17.18
N PRO A 120 29.00 3.63 18.40
CA PRO A 120 27.60 3.27 18.59
C PRO A 120 26.59 4.16 17.84
N GLU A 121 26.85 5.45 17.71
CA GLU A 121 25.93 6.37 17.03
C GLU A 121 25.93 6.15 15.52
N GLN A 122 27.11 5.94 14.91
CA GLN A 122 27.21 5.54 13.51
C GLN A 122 26.51 4.20 13.25
N GLN A 123 26.67 3.24 14.16
CA GLN A 123 26.06 1.92 14.03
C GLN A 123 24.52 1.97 14.10
N LYS A 124 23.95 2.83 14.95
CA LYS A 124 22.50 3.08 14.99
C LYS A 124 22.00 3.73 13.70
N GLN A 125 22.71 4.75 13.22
CA GLN A 125 22.33 5.46 11.98
C GLN A 125 22.36 4.50 10.77
N PHE A 126 23.42 3.72 10.63
CA PHE A 126 23.54 2.76 9.53
C PHE A 126 22.53 1.60 9.65
N ALA A 127 22.25 1.10 10.86
CA ALA A 127 21.17 0.12 11.05
C ALA A 127 19.81 0.68 10.60
N ARG A 128 19.52 1.96 10.87
CA ARG A 128 18.29 2.61 10.42
C ARG A 128 18.22 2.75 8.89
N GLU A 129 19.30 3.18 8.26
CA GLU A 129 19.37 3.30 6.79
C GLU A 129 19.25 1.94 6.11
N ASP A 130 20.05 0.97 6.55
CA ASP A 130 20.11 -0.36 5.96
C ASP A 130 18.78 -1.11 6.18
N SER A 131 18.15 -0.97 7.36
CA SER A 131 16.80 -1.53 7.61
C SER A 131 15.73 -0.90 6.69
N GLY A 132 15.78 0.41 6.48
CA GLY A 132 14.86 1.10 5.57
C GLY A 132 14.99 0.60 4.13
N LEU A 133 16.22 0.37 3.65
CA LEU A 133 16.47 -0.20 2.33
C LEU A 133 15.95 -1.64 2.21
N LEU A 134 16.16 -2.46 3.24
CA LEU A 134 15.68 -3.85 3.26
C LEU A 134 14.15 -3.90 3.18
N ILE A 135 13.45 -3.09 3.97
CA ILE A 135 11.98 -3.06 3.96
C ILE A 135 11.46 -2.50 2.66
N ALA A 136 12.04 -1.40 2.15
CA ALA A 136 11.62 -0.81 0.87
C ALA A 136 11.73 -1.82 -0.28
N ASN A 137 12.77 -2.66 -0.30
CA ASN A 137 12.94 -3.70 -1.30
C ASN A 137 11.90 -4.82 -1.16
N GLU A 138 11.51 -5.17 0.06
CA GLU A 138 10.46 -6.16 0.29
C GLU A 138 9.09 -5.61 -0.11
N ILE A 139 8.78 -4.37 0.28
CA ILE A 139 7.53 -3.66 -0.08
C ILE A 139 7.35 -3.61 -1.60
N LYS A 140 8.41 -3.30 -2.36
CA LYS A 140 8.34 -3.28 -3.84
C LYS A 140 7.86 -4.60 -4.45
N LYS A 141 8.18 -5.75 -3.85
CA LYS A 141 7.70 -7.05 -4.32
C LYS A 141 6.20 -7.18 -4.11
N TRP A 142 5.72 -6.71 -2.97
CA TRP A 142 4.30 -6.77 -2.60
C TRP A 142 3.46 -5.70 -3.30
N GLU A 143 4.03 -4.54 -3.64
CA GLU A 143 3.41 -3.57 -4.54
C GLU A 143 3.22 -4.16 -5.94
N LYS A 144 4.20 -4.93 -6.45
CA LYS A 144 4.04 -5.66 -7.70
C LYS A 144 2.95 -6.73 -7.61
N TYR A 145 2.90 -7.48 -6.52
CA TYR A 145 1.83 -8.46 -6.27
C TYR A 145 0.44 -7.80 -6.22
N LEU A 146 0.31 -6.66 -5.53
CA LEU A 146 -0.94 -5.89 -5.50
C LEU A 146 -1.36 -5.47 -6.91
N PHE A 147 -0.42 -4.97 -7.71
CA PHE A 147 -0.68 -4.59 -9.10
C PHE A 147 -1.20 -5.78 -9.92
N GLU A 148 -0.53 -6.93 -9.86
CA GLU A 148 -0.96 -8.16 -10.55
C GLU A 148 -2.37 -8.61 -10.11
N LYS A 149 -2.71 -8.43 -8.82
CA LYS A 149 -4.05 -8.73 -8.30
C LYS A 149 -5.10 -7.74 -8.78
N GLN A 150 -4.77 -6.45 -8.86
CA GLN A 150 -5.65 -5.43 -9.40
C GLN A 150 -5.93 -5.66 -10.90
N GLU A 151 -4.93 -6.04 -11.70
CA GLU A 151 -5.14 -6.43 -13.10
C GLU A 151 -6.07 -7.65 -13.24
N GLU A 152 -5.97 -8.62 -12.32
CA GLU A 152 -6.88 -9.76 -12.26
C GLU A 152 -8.32 -9.31 -11.97
N TYR A 153 -8.52 -8.41 -11.00
CA TYR A 153 -9.81 -7.81 -10.67
C TYR A 153 -10.41 -7.05 -11.87
N ASP A 154 -9.61 -6.25 -12.57
CA ASP A 154 -10.03 -5.50 -13.76
C ASP A 154 -10.48 -6.45 -14.87
N LYS A 155 -9.69 -7.48 -15.13
CA LYS A 155 -10.02 -8.47 -16.16
C LYS A 155 -11.29 -9.25 -15.81
N GLN A 156 -11.47 -9.65 -14.55
CA GLN A 156 -12.65 -10.41 -14.13
C GLN A 156 -13.93 -9.58 -14.18
N THR A 157 -13.84 -8.30 -13.84
CA THR A 157 -14.99 -7.38 -13.86
C THR A 157 -15.16 -6.66 -15.19
N ASN A 158 -14.24 -6.84 -16.15
CA ASN A 158 -14.10 -6.02 -17.34
C ASN A 158 -14.16 -4.53 -16.99
N TYR A 159 -13.25 -4.07 -16.12
CA TYR A 159 -13.19 -2.69 -15.62
C TYR A 159 -14.53 -2.23 -15.03
N GLY A 160 -15.16 -3.09 -14.22
CA GLY A 160 -16.45 -2.84 -13.58
C GLY A 160 -17.69 -2.95 -14.48
N GLN A 161 -17.56 -3.37 -15.74
CA GLN A 161 -18.68 -3.51 -16.68
C GLN A 161 -19.50 -4.81 -16.50
N ILE A 162 -18.89 -5.87 -15.97
CA ILE A 162 -19.57 -7.13 -15.63
C ILE A 162 -20.16 -7.00 -14.23
N VAL A 163 -21.44 -6.64 -14.17
CA VAL A 163 -22.16 -6.34 -12.91
C VAL A 163 -22.11 -7.51 -11.91
N GLU A 164 -22.32 -8.74 -12.36
CA GLU A 164 -22.29 -9.93 -11.49
C GLU A 164 -20.93 -10.10 -10.81
N LYS A 165 -19.83 -9.95 -11.57
CA LYS A 165 -18.47 -10.06 -11.03
C LYS A 165 -18.13 -8.90 -10.12
N GLN A 166 -18.51 -7.67 -10.47
CA GLN A 166 -18.35 -6.53 -9.57
C GLN A 166 -19.06 -6.76 -8.23
N GLN A 167 -20.28 -7.32 -8.26
CA GLN A 167 -21.04 -7.63 -7.04
C GLN A 167 -20.38 -8.69 -6.15
N GLU A 168 -19.71 -9.68 -6.72
CA GLU A 168 -18.93 -10.67 -5.95
C GLU A 168 -17.85 -9.97 -5.10
N TYR A 169 -17.09 -9.05 -5.70
CA TYR A 169 -16.10 -8.23 -5.00
C TYR A 169 -16.72 -7.25 -4.00
N ASP A 170 -17.82 -6.59 -4.37
CA ASP A 170 -18.52 -5.65 -3.49
C ASP A 170 -18.96 -6.30 -2.18
N ILE A 171 -19.37 -7.58 -2.21
CA ILE A 171 -19.71 -8.34 -1.00
C ILE A 171 -18.49 -8.50 -0.09
N MET A 172 -17.30 -8.74 -0.65
CA MET A 172 -16.05 -8.83 0.11
C MET A 172 -15.68 -7.48 0.72
N PHE A 173 -15.74 -6.40 -0.08
CA PHE A 173 -15.43 -5.04 0.38
C PHE A 173 -16.40 -4.55 1.46
N LYS A 174 -17.69 -4.90 1.34
CA LYS A 174 -18.67 -4.60 2.39
C LYS A 174 -18.36 -5.32 3.70
N LYS A 175 -17.95 -6.59 3.65
CA LYS A 175 -17.51 -7.33 4.84
C LYS A 175 -16.27 -6.71 5.47
N LEU A 176 -15.28 -6.35 4.65
CA LEU A 176 -14.07 -5.66 5.10
C LEU A 176 -14.42 -4.38 5.89
N ARG A 177 -15.27 -3.53 5.31
CA ARG A 177 -15.68 -2.26 5.94
C ARG A 177 -16.50 -2.45 7.23
N ASN A 178 -17.34 -3.49 7.30
CA ASN A 178 -18.12 -3.79 8.50
C ASN A 178 -17.30 -4.44 9.62
N ASN A 179 -16.27 -5.23 9.28
CA ASN A 179 -15.44 -5.98 10.23
C ASN A 179 -14.20 -5.22 10.70
N ALA A 180 -13.90 -4.05 10.10
CA ALA A 180 -12.89 -3.13 10.61
C ALA A 180 -13.34 -2.58 11.97
N LEU A 181 -13.06 -3.35 13.03
CA LEU A 181 -13.21 -2.94 14.41
C LEU A 181 -12.35 -1.69 14.66
N ILE A 182 -12.93 -0.75 15.41
CA ILE A 182 -12.33 0.53 15.83
C ILE A 182 -11.08 0.26 16.66
#